data_AF-A0A2E8USS4-F1
#
_entry.id   AF-A0A2E8USS4-F1
#
_cell.length_a   1.000
_cell.length_b   1.000
_cell.length_c   1.000
_cell.angle_alpha   90.00
_cell.angle_beta   90.00
_cell.angle_gamma   90.00
#
_symmetry.space_group_name_H-M   'P 1'
#
loop_
_entity.id
_entity.type
_entity.pdbx_description
1 polymer ?
#
loop_
_entity_poly.entity_id
_entity_poly.type
_entity_poly.pdbx_seq_one_letter_code
_entity_poly.pdbx_strand_id
1 'polypeptide(L)'
;MKKLSSEFLNIIQRILNKGSLTLTFIYTLGHIIVAIVVVRIITGASWWGSGAVALVEPLINGLWFYVLHKVWIKYSRKNVTD
;
A
#
# COMPACT_ATOMS: atom_id res chain seq x y z
N MET A 1 27.80 -0.06 20.10
CA MET A 1 27.49 0.37 18.72
C MET A 1 27.59 -0.77 17.69
N LYS A 2 28.74 -1.43 17.49
CA LYS A 2 28.92 -2.48 16.45
C LYS A 2 27.90 -3.65 16.51
N LYS A 3 27.48 -4.06 17.71
CA LYS A 3 26.51 -5.15 17.92
C LYS A 3 25.08 -4.75 17.56
N LEU A 4 24.67 -3.51 17.82
CA LEU A 4 23.33 -3.02 17.49
C LEU A 4 23.16 -2.85 15.98
N SER A 5 24.18 -2.33 15.30
CA SER A 5 24.18 -2.20 13.84
C SER A 5 24.15 -3.56 13.13
N SER A 6 24.87 -4.57 13.62
CA SER A 6 24.87 -5.90 13.00
C SER A 6 23.54 -6.63 13.12
N GLU A 7 22.84 -6.48 14.25
CA GLU A 7 21.49 -7.05 14.43
C GLU A 7 20.48 -6.40 13.48
N PHE A 8 20.52 -5.07 13.35
CA PHE A 8 19.69 -4.34 12.38
C PHE A 8 19.96 -4.77 10.94
N LEU A 9 21.23 -4.89 10.55
CA LEU A 9 21.61 -5.33 9.20
C LEU A 9 21.17 -6.77 8.93
N ASN A 10 21.29 -7.69 9.89
CA ASN A 10 20.81 -9.06 9.75
C ASN A 10 19.29 -9.15 9.61
N ILE A 11 18.53 -8.28 10.30
CA ILE A 11 17.07 -8.18 10.16
C ILE A 11 16.69 -7.65 8.78
N ILE A 12 17.34 -6.57 8.33
CA ILE A 12 17.14 -6.01 7.00
C ILE A 12 17.47 -7.07 5.94
N GLN A 13 18.59 -7.75 6.06
CA GLN A 13 19.01 -8.78 5.11
C GLN A 13 18.08 -10.00 5.12
N ARG A 14 17.48 -10.37 6.27
CA ARG A 14 16.41 -11.39 6.34
C ARG A 14 15.11 -10.95 5.67
N ILE A 15 14.74 -9.67 5.78
CA ILE A 15 13.55 -9.11 5.10
C ILE A 15 13.79 -9.05 3.58
N LEU A 16 14.99 -8.65 3.16
CA LEU A 16 15.39 -8.56 1.76
C LEU A 16 15.59 -9.94 1.11
N ASN A 17 16.12 -10.93 1.84
CA ASN A 17 16.36 -12.30 1.35
C ASN A 17 15.09 -13.14 1.17
N LYS A 18 13.90 -12.64 1.53
CA LYS A 18 12.62 -13.29 1.18
C LYS A 18 12.24 -13.18 -0.30
N GLY A 19 13.15 -12.70 -1.16
CA GLY A 19 13.25 -13.17 -2.54
C GLY A 19 12.37 -12.49 -3.58
N SER A 20 11.71 -11.37 -3.28
CA SER A 20 10.82 -10.74 -4.28
C SER A 20 10.86 -9.22 -4.29
N LEU A 21 11.87 -8.55 -3.70
CA LEU A 21 11.90 -7.09 -3.72
C LEU A 21 11.94 -6.53 -5.15
N THR A 22 12.76 -7.13 -6.01
CA THR A 22 12.84 -6.78 -7.44
C THR A 22 11.50 -6.98 -8.13
N LEU A 23 10.84 -8.11 -7.89
CA LEU A 23 9.55 -8.42 -8.50
C LEU A 23 8.43 -7.50 -7.97
N THR A 24 8.43 -7.16 -6.69
CA THR A 24 7.52 -6.18 -6.08
C THR A 24 7.72 -4.79 -6.70
N PHE A 25 8.96 -4.37 -6.92
CA PHE A 25 9.26 -3.09 -7.54
C PHE A 25 8.78 -3.05 -9.00
N ILE A 26 9.10 -4.07 -9.78
CA ILE A 26 8.64 -4.21 -11.18
C ILE A 26 7.11 -4.24 -11.25
N TYR A 27 6.48 -5.01 -10.39
CA TYR A 27 5.02 -5.11 -10.32
C TYR A 27 4.37 -3.76 -9.97
N THR A 28 4.94 -3.03 -9.01
CA THR A 28 4.40 -1.72 -8.57
C THR A 28 4.50 -0.69 -9.69
N LEU A 29 5.65 -0.61 -10.37
CA LEU A 29 5.82 0.29 -11.51
C LEU A 29 4.90 -0.07 -12.68
N GLY A 30 4.82 -1.36 -13.03
CA GLY A 30 3.92 -1.84 -14.07
C GLY A 30 2.45 -1.55 -13.75
N HIS A 31 2.03 -1.76 -12.49
CA HIS A 31 0.68 -1.47 -12.03
C HIS A 31 0.32 0.02 -12.18
N ILE A 32 1.23 0.93 -11.81
CA ILE A 32 0.99 2.38 -11.97
C ILE A 32 0.80 2.74 -13.44
N ILE A 33 1.64 2.21 -14.34
CA ILE A 33 1.53 2.48 -15.78
C ILE A 33 0.19 1.96 -16.32
N VAL A 34 -0.19 0.72 -15.99
CA VAL A 34 -1.45 0.13 -16.43
C VAL A 34 -2.64 0.91 -15.87
N ALA A 35 -2.62 1.29 -14.59
CA ALA A 35 -3.69 2.08 -13.96
C ALA A 35 -3.89 3.44 -14.66
N ILE A 36 -2.80 4.16 -14.95
CA ILE A 36 -2.85 5.44 -15.67
C ILE A 36 -3.48 5.27 -17.05
N VAL A 37 -3.05 4.24 -17.79
CA VAL A 37 -3.56 3.96 -19.15
C VAL A 37 -5.04 3.60 -19.11
N VAL A 38 -5.46 2.71 -18.21
CA VAL A 38 -6.86 2.29 -18.07
C VAL A 38 -7.75 3.48 -17.69
N VAL A 39 -7.38 4.26 -16.66
CA VAL A 39 -8.15 5.44 -16.24
C VAL A 39 -8.26 6.43 -17.38
N ARG A 40 -7.16 6.68 -18.11
CA ARG A 40 -7.17 7.59 -19.27
C ARG A 40 -8.09 7.10 -20.38
N ILE A 41 -8.09 5.81 -20.70
CA ILE A 41 -8.98 5.24 -21.73
C ILE A 41 -10.45 5.38 -21.33
N ILE A 42 -10.78 5.08 -20.08
CA ILE A 42 -12.17 5.07 -19.59
C ILE A 42 -12.71 6.51 -19.42
N THR A 43 -11.89 7.41 -18.87
CA THR A 43 -12.35 8.75 -18.45
C THR A 43 -11.97 9.87 -19.42
N GLY A 44 -11.03 9.63 -20.34
CA GLY A 44 -10.48 10.67 -21.21
C GLY A 44 -9.57 11.70 -20.50
N ALA A 45 -9.22 11.47 -19.22
CA ALA A 45 -8.40 12.40 -18.44
C ALA A 45 -6.96 12.54 -18.97
N SER A 46 -6.31 13.67 -18.65
CA SER A 46 -4.90 13.89 -18.98
C SER A 46 -3.99 12.88 -18.25
N TRP A 47 -2.78 12.66 -18.76
CA TRP A 47 -1.80 11.77 -18.13
C TRP A 47 -1.53 12.12 -16.67
N TRP A 48 -1.46 13.42 -16.35
CA TRP A 48 -1.30 13.91 -14.99
C TRP A 48 -2.55 13.67 -14.13
N GLY A 49 -3.75 13.86 -14.69
CA GLY A 49 -5.00 13.59 -13.98
C GLY A 49 -5.14 12.11 -13.63
N SER A 50 -4.91 11.22 -14.59
CA SER A 50 -4.95 9.77 -14.36
C SER A 50 -3.85 9.29 -13.40
N GLY A 51 -2.66 9.88 -13.47
CA GLY A 51 -1.56 9.61 -12.52
C GLY A 51 -1.89 10.03 -11.09
N ALA A 52 -2.49 11.21 -10.92
CA ALA A 52 -2.94 11.67 -9.61
C ALA A 52 -4.01 10.72 -9.03
N VAL A 53 -5.00 10.33 -9.83
CA VAL A 53 -6.04 9.37 -9.40
C VAL A 53 -5.44 8.04 -9.00
N ALA A 54 -4.54 7.46 -9.82
CA ALA A 54 -3.89 6.18 -9.55
C ALA A 54 -3.10 6.14 -8.22
N LEU A 55 -2.65 7.30 -7.71
CA LEU A 55 -1.96 7.41 -6.43
C LEU A 55 -2.90 7.80 -5.28
N VAL A 56 -3.80 8.76 -5.51
CA VAL A 56 -4.68 9.32 -4.48
C VAL A 56 -5.77 8.32 -4.08
N GLU A 57 -6.33 7.58 -5.04
CA GLU A 57 -7.37 6.59 -4.80
C GLU A 57 -6.96 5.52 -3.75
N PRO A 58 -5.81 4.82 -3.89
CA PRO A 58 -5.38 3.85 -2.88
C PRO A 58 -5.10 4.48 -1.50
N LEU A 59 -4.65 5.74 -1.45
CA LEU A 59 -4.43 6.46 -0.18
C LEU A 59 -5.75 6.77 0.53
N ILE A 60 -6.72 7.32 -0.19
CA ILE A 60 -8.06 7.62 0.36
C ILE A 60 -8.75 6.32 0.77
N ASN A 61 -8.66 5.27 -0.03
CA ASN A 61 -9.26 3.97 0.29
C ASN A 61 -8.63 3.37 1.56
N GLY A 62 -7.31 3.49 1.73
CA GLY A 62 -6.61 3.09 2.96
C GLY A 62 -7.05 3.87 4.19
N LEU A 63 -7.23 5.19 4.05
CA LEU A 63 -7.73 6.05 5.14
C LEU A 63 -9.17 5.68 5.52
N TRP A 64 -10.04 5.49 4.54
CA TRP A 64 -11.42 5.05 4.76
C TRP A 64 -11.47 3.69 5.46
N PHE A 65 -10.68 2.73 4.99
CA PHE A 65 -10.56 1.42 5.62
C PHE A 65 -10.12 1.52 7.08
N TYR A 66 -9.17 2.40 7.42
CA TYR A 66 -8.76 2.63 8.80
C TYR A 66 -9.92 3.13 9.68
N VAL A 67 -10.68 4.11 9.19
CA VAL A 67 -11.86 4.63 9.90
C VAL A 67 -12.90 3.52 10.09
N LEU A 68 -13.22 2.79 9.02
CA LEU A 68 -14.16 1.68 9.05
C LEU A 68 -13.72 0.62 10.06
N HIS A 69 -12.43 0.25 10.06
CA HIS A 69 -11.87 -0.74 10.98
C HIS A 69 -11.93 -0.27 12.45
N LYS A 70 -11.64 1.01 12.72
CA LYS A 70 -11.79 1.61 14.06
C LYS A 70 -13.23 1.57 14.54
N VAL A 71 -14.17 1.93 13.67
CA VAL A 71 -15.61 1.90 13.94
C VAL A 71 -16.05 0.46 14.20
N TRP A 72 -15.70 -0.47 13.31
CA TRP A 72 -16.02 -1.89 13.43
C TRP A 72 -15.56 -2.46 14.77
N ILE A 73 -14.29 -2.28 15.16
CA ILE A 73 -13.78 -2.75 16.46
C ILE A 73 -14.61 -2.18 17.63
N LYS A 74 -14.98 -0.89 17.56
CA LYS A 74 -15.77 -0.24 18.62
C LYS A 74 -17.15 -0.88 18.75
N TYR A 75 -17.82 -1.21 17.65
CA TYR A 75 -19.14 -1.83 17.66
C TYR A 75 -19.07 -3.34 17.91
N SER A 76 -18.11 -4.07 17.34
CA SER A 76 -17.92 -5.51 17.54
C SER A 76 -17.54 -5.85 18.98
N ARG A 77 -16.77 -5.00 19.67
CA ARG A 77 -16.45 -5.20 21.09
C ARG A 77 -17.69 -5.11 22.00
N LYS A 78 -18.72 -4.36 21.58
CA LYS A 78 -19.95 -4.20 22.35
C LYS A 78 -20.75 -5.52 22.47
N ASN A 79 -20.58 -6.45 21.52
CA ASN A 79 -21.29 -7.74 21.51
C ASN A 79 -20.64 -8.85 22.35
N VAL A 80 -19.56 -8.57 23.10
CA VAL A 80 -18.84 -9.59 23.92
C VAL A 80 -19.01 -9.31 25.43
N THR A 81 -19.60 -8.18 25.81
CA THR A 81 -19.78 -7.78 27.22
C THR A 81 -21.24 -7.60 27.63
N ASP A 82 -22.19 -8.06 26.80
CA ASP A 82 -23.61 -8.18 27.16
C ASP A 82 -23.96 -9.65 27.42
#